data_AF-S4PUW5-F1
#
_entry.id   AF-S4PUW5-F1
#
_cell.length_a   1.000
_cell.length_b   1.000
_cell.length_c   1.000
_cell.angle_alpha   90.00
_cell.angle_beta   90.00
_cell.angle_gamma   90.00
#
_symmetry.space_group_name_H-M   'P 1'
#
loop_
_entity.id
_entity.type
_entity.pdbx_description
1 polymer ?
#
loop_
_entity_poly.entity_id
_entity_poly.type
_entity_poly.pdbx_seq_one_letter_code
_entity_poly.pdbx_strand_id
1 'polypeptide(L)'
;MMTLAADLGVEDLRAACEDHVTSTLSVESACTLLAAAMEIQDRPGGKSASSFMERCIAFVGDNAADCIKTNAFLNLPKEALIKLISSDFLSLEEEEVWRCALAWAKQRAGVTQPTA
;
A
#
# COMPACT_ATOMS: atom_id res chain seq x y z
N MET A 1 7.26 -8.40 12.86
CA MET A 1 8.34 -9.39 12.65
C MET A 1 9.20 -9.02 11.43
N MET A 2 8.62 -8.69 10.27
CA MET A 2 9.35 -8.21 9.08
C MET A 2 10.23 -6.97 9.34
N THR A 3 9.71 -5.96 10.04
CA THR A 3 10.46 -4.75 10.44
C THR A 3 11.71 -5.07 11.27
N LEU A 4 11.58 -6.00 12.24
CA LEU A 4 12.69 -6.41 13.10
C LEU A 4 13.74 -7.25 12.34
N ALA A 5 13.30 -8.08 11.38
CA ALA A 5 14.21 -8.84 10.53
C ALA A 5 15.07 -7.91 9.65
N ALA A 6 14.49 -6.81 9.17
CA ALA A 6 15.21 -5.75 8.47
C ALA A 6 16.21 -5.04 9.39
N ASP A 7 15.79 -4.67 10.60
CA ASP A 7 16.67 -3.98 11.58
C ASP A 7 17.85 -4.86 12.04
N LEU A 8 17.69 -6.20 12.05
CA LEU A 8 18.73 -7.17 12.42
C LEU A 8 19.55 -7.69 11.23
N GLY A 9 19.23 -7.31 9.99
CA GLY A 9 19.93 -7.76 8.78
C GLY A 9 19.78 -9.25 8.47
N VAL A 10 18.70 -9.90 8.94
CA VAL A 10 18.46 -11.34 8.73
C VAL A 10 17.67 -11.55 7.44
N GLU A 11 18.37 -11.63 6.30
CA GLU A 11 17.75 -11.68 4.97
C GLU A 11 16.86 -12.92 4.75
N ASP A 12 17.24 -14.09 5.27
CA ASP A 12 16.44 -15.33 5.12
C ASP A 12 15.09 -15.25 5.86
N LEU A 13 15.10 -14.71 7.09
CA LEU A 13 13.87 -14.52 7.87
C LEU A 13 12.96 -13.50 7.19
N ARG A 14 13.56 -12.46 6.60
CA ARG A 14 12.85 -11.44 5.85
C ARG A 14 12.22 -12.03 4.58
N ALA A 15 12.95 -12.81 3.79
CA ALA A 15 12.43 -13.48 2.60
C ALA A 15 11.25 -14.41 2.95
N ALA A 16 11.40 -15.21 4.02
CA ALA A 16 10.30 -16.05 4.51
C ALA A 16 9.08 -15.23 4.97
N CYS A 17 9.30 -14.06 5.59
CA CYS A 17 8.21 -13.14 5.93
C CYS A 17 7.55 -12.56 4.67
N GLU A 18 8.32 -12.17 3.65
CA GLU A 18 7.80 -11.66 2.38
C GLU A 18 6.97 -12.71 1.64
N ASP A 19 7.43 -13.96 1.57
CA ASP A 19 6.70 -15.06 0.94
C ASP A 19 5.39 -15.37 1.68
N HIS A 20 5.45 -15.43 3.01
CA HIS A 20 4.26 -15.64 3.83
C HIS A 20 3.26 -14.50 3.64
N VAL A 21 3.71 -13.25 3.73
CA VAL A 21 2.83 -12.09 3.56
C VAL A 21 2.24 -12.05 2.15
N THR A 22 3.02 -12.39 1.13
CA THR A 22 2.54 -12.48 -0.26
C THR A 22 1.45 -13.55 -0.39
N SER A 23 1.59 -14.68 0.30
CA SER A 23 0.57 -15.75 0.30
C SER A 23 -0.72 -15.38 1.06
N THR A 24 -0.66 -14.34 1.90
CA THR A 24 -1.80 -13.86 2.70
C THR A 24 -2.35 -12.52 2.22
N LEU A 25 -1.83 -11.98 1.11
CA LEU A 25 -2.32 -10.72 0.54
C LEU A 25 -3.81 -10.82 0.24
N SER A 26 -4.54 -9.82 0.73
CA SER A 26 -5.98 -9.71 0.56
C SER A 26 -6.35 -8.27 0.28
N VAL A 27 -7.53 -8.05 -0.28
CA VAL A 27 -8.08 -6.71 -0.51
C VAL A 27 -8.06 -5.85 0.76
N GLU A 28 -8.39 -6.44 1.91
CA GLU A 28 -8.42 -5.73 3.20
C GLU A 28 -7.03 -5.33 3.74
N SER A 29 -5.99 -6.12 3.41
CA SER A 29 -4.64 -5.96 3.98
C SER A 29 -3.65 -5.29 3.04
N ALA A 30 -3.89 -5.31 1.72
CA ALA A 30 -2.91 -4.92 0.70
C ALA A 30 -2.40 -3.47 0.87
N CYS A 31 -3.30 -2.51 1.13
CA CYS A 31 -2.89 -1.10 1.33
C CYS A 31 -2.08 -0.91 2.63
N THR A 32 -2.41 -1.64 3.70
CA THR A 32 -1.64 -1.62 4.95
C THR A 32 -0.25 -2.21 4.75
N LEU A 33 -0.16 -3.31 4.01
CA LEU A 33 1.11 -3.97 3.70
C LEU A 33 1.98 -3.13 2.76
N LEU A 34 1.39 -2.43 1.78
CA LEU A 34 2.10 -1.46 0.95
C LEU A 34 2.74 -0.36 1.79
N ALA A 35 1.99 0.23 2.73
CA ALA A 35 2.51 1.26 3.62
C ALA A 35 3.68 0.73 4.48
N ALA A 36 3.57 -0.49 5.01
CA ALA A 36 4.64 -1.13 5.76
C ALA A 36 5.87 -1.43 4.88
N ALA A 37 5.67 -1.88 3.64
CA ALA A 37 6.75 -2.13 2.69
C ALA A 37 7.56 -0.85 2.39
N MET A 38 6.86 0.27 2.19
CA MET A 38 7.49 1.58 1.96
C MET A 38 8.26 2.07 3.19
N GLU A 39 7.70 1.91 4.39
CA GLU A 39 8.40 2.27 5.64
C GLU A 39 9.70 1.47 5.81
N ILE A 40 9.69 0.18 5.46
CA ILE A 40 10.89 -0.68 5.51
C ILE A 40 11.90 -0.25 4.44
N GLN A 41 11.45 0.13 3.24
CA GLN A 41 12.32 0.56 2.15
C GLN A 41 13.08 1.85 2.49
N ASP A 42 12.43 2.81 3.16
CA ASP A 42 13.04 4.10 3.53
C ASP A 42 14.11 3.97 4.63
N ARG A 43 14.23 2.81 5.28
CA ARG A 43 15.25 2.56 6.30
C ARG A 43 16.62 2.23 5.70
N PRO A 44 17.73 2.54 6.40
CA PRO A 44 19.07 2.12 5.99
C PRO A 44 19.14 0.58 5.88
N GLY A 45 19.44 0.05 4.70
CA GLY A 45 19.41 -1.40 4.42
C GLY A 45 18.10 -1.91 3.80
N GLY A 46 17.11 -1.04 3.60
CA GLY A 46 15.78 -1.36 3.06
C GLY A 46 15.70 -1.67 1.56
N LYS A 47 16.80 -1.58 0.79
CA LYS A 47 16.80 -1.74 -0.68
C LYS A 47 16.17 -3.04 -1.16
N SER A 48 16.30 -4.13 -0.40
CA SER A 48 15.69 -5.42 -0.75
C SER A 48 14.16 -5.43 -0.63
N ALA A 49 13.50 -4.34 -0.16
CA ALA A 49 12.05 -4.24 -0.04
C ALA A 49 11.34 -3.84 -1.33
N SER A 50 12.09 -3.48 -2.38
CA SER A 50 11.47 -3.01 -3.62
C SER A 50 10.60 -4.10 -4.25
N SER A 51 11.04 -5.37 -4.26
CA SER A 51 10.28 -6.47 -4.85
C SER A 51 8.97 -6.76 -4.10
N PHE A 52 8.97 -6.62 -2.77
CA PHE A 52 7.76 -6.80 -1.98
C PHE A 52 6.79 -5.64 -2.16
N MET A 53 7.31 -4.41 -2.19
CA MET A 53 6.51 -3.21 -2.49
C MET A 53 5.88 -3.30 -3.89
N GLU A 54 6.65 -3.67 -4.91
CA GLU A 54 6.15 -3.85 -6.29
C GLU A 54 5.05 -4.91 -6.35
N ARG A 55 5.20 -6.03 -5.63
CA ARG A 55 4.13 -7.04 -5.49
C ARG A 55 2.86 -6.47 -4.84
N CYS A 56 2.99 -5.64 -3.81
CA CYS A 56 1.83 -4.98 -3.19
C CYS A 56 1.15 -4.01 -4.16
N ILE A 57 1.92 -3.21 -4.92
CA ILE A 57 1.39 -2.28 -5.92
C ILE A 57 0.63 -3.04 -7.01
N ALA A 58 1.24 -4.10 -7.56
CA ALA A 58 0.61 -4.94 -8.58
C ALA A 58 -0.70 -5.57 -8.07
N PHE A 59 -0.69 -6.14 -6.86
CA PHE A 59 -1.90 -6.72 -6.27
C PHE A 59 -3.01 -5.67 -6.08
N VAL A 60 -2.67 -4.48 -5.58
CA VAL A 60 -3.65 -3.39 -5.43
C VAL A 60 -4.17 -2.95 -6.79
N GLY A 61 -3.32 -2.89 -7.82
CA GLY A 61 -3.72 -2.58 -9.19
C GLY A 61 -4.71 -3.58 -9.78
N ASP A 62 -4.40 -4.88 -9.67
CA ASP A 62 -5.26 -5.97 -10.16
C ASP A 62 -6.61 -6.04 -9.42
N ASN A 63 -6.66 -5.56 -8.18
CA ASN A 63 -7.85 -5.56 -7.32
C ASN A 63 -8.33 -4.14 -7.00
N ALA A 64 -8.04 -3.17 -7.87
CA ALA A 64 -8.18 -1.75 -7.55
C ALA A 64 -9.60 -1.38 -7.13
N ALA A 65 -10.60 -1.85 -7.87
CA ALA A 65 -12.01 -1.53 -7.63
C ALA A 65 -12.49 -1.92 -6.22
N ASP A 66 -11.90 -2.94 -5.61
CA ASP A 66 -12.24 -3.37 -4.25
C ASP A 66 -11.30 -2.79 -3.21
N CYS A 67 -10.01 -2.66 -3.52
CA CYS A 67 -9.02 -2.05 -2.62
C CYS A 67 -9.40 -0.60 -2.26
N ILE A 68 -9.85 0.21 -3.21
CA ILE A 68 -10.21 1.63 -2.98
C ILE A 68 -11.39 1.81 -2.02
N LYS A 69 -12.22 0.79 -1.83
CA LYS A 69 -13.38 0.81 -0.93
C LYS A 69 -13.00 0.53 0.52
N THR A 70 -11.77 0.06 0.76
CA THR A 70 -11.33 -0.36 2.09
C THR A 70 -10.89 0.82 2.96
N ASN A 71 -11.05 0.66 4.28
CA ASN A 71 -10.45 1.58 5.25
C ASN A 71 -8.91 1.60 5.17
N ALA A 72 -8.30 0.50 4.72
CA ALA A 72 -6.85 0.43 4.56
C ALA A 72 -6.35 1.41 3.50
N PHE A 73 -7.07 1.54 2.37
CA PHE A 73 -6.77 2.52 1.33
C PHE A 73 -6.88 3.96 1.85
N LEU A 74 -7.96 4.29 2.56
CA LEU A 74 -8.19 5.64 3.08
C LEU A 74 -7.19 6.06 4.16
N ASN A 75 -6.50 5.09 4.77
CA ASN A 75 -5.46 5.32 5.77
C ASN A 75 -4.03 5.30 5.18
N LEU A 76 -3.88 5.16 3.86
CA LEU A 76 -2.57 5.21 3.21
C LEU A 76 -1.81 6.50 3.55
N PRO A 77 -0.48 6.44 3.80
CA PRO A 77 0.38 7.61 3.80
C PRO A 77 0.31 8.36 2.46
N LYS A 78 0.51 9.69 2.49
CA LYS A 78 0.45 10.54 1.29
C LYS A 78 1.38 10.02 0.18
N GLU A 79 2.61 9.68 0.53
CA GLU A 79 3.60 9.18 -0.43
C GLU A 79 3.19 7.83 -1.05
N ALA A 80 2.54 6.97 -0.28
CA ALA A 80 2.01 5.70 -0.78
C ALA A 80 0.87 5.90 -1.76
N LEU A 81 -0.05 6.83 -1.48
CA LEU A 81 -1.13 7.18 -2.40
C LEU A 81 -0.58 7.76 -3.70
N ILE A 82 0.36 8.71 -3.63
CA ILE A 82 0.99 9.30 -4.82
C ILE A 82 1.64 8.22 -5.66
N LYS A 83 2.42 7.34 -5.02
CA LYS A 83 3.11 6.25 -5.73
C LYS A 83 2.14 5.28 -6.40
N LEU A 84 1.04 4.95 -5.74
CA LEU A 84 0.02 4.05 -6.27
C LEU A 84 -0.73 4.67 -7.46
N ILE A 85 -1.19 5.92 -7.33
CA ILE A 85 -1.89 6.64 -8.41
C ILE A 85 -0.96 6.93 -9.59
N SER A 86 0.32 7.23 -9.32
CA SER A 86 1.32 7.46 -10.37
C SER A 86 1.81 6.16 -11.02
N SER A 87 1.33 5.00 -10.56
CA SER A 87 1.69 3.71 -11.15
C SER A 87 0.74 3.37 -12.29
N ASP A 88 1.26 2.73 -13.34
CA ASP A 88 0.46 2.26 -14.47
C ASP A 88 -0.40 1.02 -14.14
N PHE A 89 -0.43 0.58 -12.87
CA PHE A 89 -1.13 -0.63 -12.43
C PHE A 89 -2.56 -0.36 -11.95
N LEU A 90 -2.90 0.88 -11.59
CA LEU A 90 -4.21 1.21 -11.04
C LEU A 90 -5.26 1.21 -12.16
N SER A 91 -5.80 0.02 -12.45
CA SER A 91 -6.71 -0.26 -13.58
C SER A 91 -8.13 0.22 -13.31
N LEU A 92 -8.29 1.54 -13.10
CA LEU A 92 -9.54 2.23 -12.84
C LEU A 92 -9.82 3.29 -13.90
N GLU A 93 -11.09 3.67 -14.05
CA GLU A 93 -11.41 4.86 -14.83
C GLU A 93 -10.90 6.13 -14.11
N GLU A 94 -10.50 7.14 -14.88
CA GLU A 94 -9.95 8.40 -14.32
C GLU A 94 -10.92 9.06 -13.32
N GLU A 95 -12.23 8.95 -13.57
CA GLU A 95 -13.26 9.43 -12.65
C GLU A 95 -13.21 8.70 -11.30
N GLU A 96 -12.98 7.38 -11.30
CA GLU A 96 -12.87 6.59 -10.09
C GLU A 96 -11.58 6.90 -9.32
N VAL A 97 -10.47 7.12 -10.04
CA VAL A 97 -9.20 7.59 -9.45
C VAL A 97 -9.40 8.93 -8.75
N TRP A 98 -10.08 9.87 -9.39
CA TRP A 98 -10.41 11.15 -8.77
C TRP A 98 -11.30 11.00 -7.53
N ARG A 99 -12.36 10.19 -7.61
CA ARG A 99 -13.29 9.94 -6.50
C ARG A 99 -12.59 9.31 -5.31
N CYS A 100 -11.71 8.32 -5.52
CA CYS A 100 -11.02 7.65 -4.43
C CYS A 100 -9.95 8.57 -3.79
N ALA A 101 -9.23 9.36 -4.59
CA ALA A 101 -8.28 10.35 -4.07
C ALA A 101 -8.99 11.43 -3.24
N LEU A 102 -10.17 11.89 -3.68
CA LEU A 102 -11.00 12.82 -2.93
C LEU A 102 -11.50 12.21 -1.62
N ALA A 103 -11.98 10.96 -1.65
CA ALA A 103 -12.43 10.25 -0.45
C ALA A 103 -11.30 10.09 0.58
N TRP A 104 -10.10 9.70 0.12
CA TRP A 104 -8.90 9.67 0.94
C TRP A 104 -8.60 11.05 1.54
N ALA A 105 -8.60 12.11 0.73
CA ALA A 105 -8.30 13.45 1.20
C ALA A 105 -9.29 13.94 2.27
N LYS A 106 -10.59 13.66 2.08
CA LYS A 106 -11.65 13.97 3.06
C LYS A 106 -11.42 13.26 4.38
N GLN A 107 -11.11 11.95 4.36
CA GLN A 107 -10.79 11.20 5.57
C GLN A 107 -9.57 11.77 6.29
N ARG A 108 -8.50 12.08 5.55
CA ARG A 108 -7.25 12.62 6.13
C ARG A 108 -7.43 14.02 6.71
N ALA A 109 -8.34 14.81 6.14
CA ALA A 109 -8.71 16.12 6.66
C ALA A 109 -9.76 16.08 7.79
N GLY A 110 -10.30 14.89 8.13
CA GLY A 110 -11.38 14.75 9.11
C GLY A 110 -12.72 15.31 8.64
N VAL A 111 -12.90 15.53 7.34
CA VAL A 111 -14.13 16.08 6.75
C VAL A 111 -15.10 14.93 6.50
N THR A 112 -16.00 14.70 7.44
CA THR A 112 -17.00 13.61 7.40
C THR A 112 -18.33 14.03 6.77
N GLN A 113 -18.49 15.28 6.32
CA GLN A 113 -19.75 15.77 5.75
C GLN A 113 -19.75 15.79 4.21
N PRO A 114 -20.90 15.53 3.57
CA PRO A 114 -21.08 15.82 2.15
C PRO A 114 -20.98 17.33 1.96
N THR A 115 -20.05 17.79 1.13
CA THR A 115 -20.09 19.16 0.61
C THR A 115 -21.35 19.26 -0.26
N ALA A 116 -22.25 20.17 0.13
CA ALA A 116 -23.58 20.37 -0.43
C ALA A 116 -23.58 20.69 -1.94
#